data_AF-A0A3S4RN20-F1
#
_entry.id   AF-A0A3S4RN20-F1
#
_cell.length_a   1.000
_cell.length_b   1.000
_cell.length_c   1.000
_cell.angle_alpha   90.00
_cell.angle_beta   90.00
_cell.angle_gamma   90.00
#
_symmetry.space_group_name_H-M   'P 1'
#
loop_
_entity.id
_entity.type
_entity.pdbx_description
1 polymer ?
#
loop_
_entity_poly.entity_id
_entity_poly.type
_entity_poly.pdbx_seq_one_letter_code
_entity_poly.pdbx_strand_id
1 'polypeptide(L)'
;MDFIIESLKKQEPSFEELIACLEKIKSNGEVAVIKFDGQRKDSSYTVFVSFPDNKREMIRADENDLKKALVNVLLRYVEEYRT
;
A
#
# COMPACT_ATOMS: atom_id res chain seq x y z
N MET A 1 12.41 3.78 -4.69
CA MET A 1 11.42 4.82 -4.35
C MET A 1 10.82 5.42 -5.62
N ASP A 2 11.65 5.78 -6.61
CA ASP A 2 11.22 6.40 -7.88
C ASP A 2 10.09 5.66 -8.60
N PHE A 3 10.19 4.34 -8.76
CA PHE A 3 9.15 3.53 -9.38
C PHE A 3 7.75 3.68 -8.73
N ILE A 4 7.69 3.77 -7.38
CA ILE A 4 6.42 3.92 -6.65
C ILE A 4 5.83 5.30 -6.95
N ILE A 5 6.67 6.33 -6.92
CA ILE A 5 6.27 7.72 -7.19
C ILE A 5 5.78 7.87 -8.63
N GLU A 6 6.50 7.29 -9.60
CA GLU A 6 6.12 7.32 -11.01
C GLU A 6 4.78 6.61 -11.26
N SER A 7 4.58 5.46 -10.63
CA SER A 7 3.31 4.72 -10.69
C SER A 7 2.15 5.55 -10.13
N LEU A 8 2.35 6.23 -8.99
CA LEU A 8 1.32 7.06 -8.35
C LEU A 8 1.00 8.38 -9.10
N LYS A 9 1.89 8.85 -9.97
CA LYS A 9 1.65 10.07 -10.78
C LYS A 9 0.73 9.80 -11.98
N LYS A 10 0.50 8.54 -12.34
CA LYS A 10 -0.41 8.18 -13.43
C LYS A 10 -1.83 8.53 -13.00
N GLN A 11 -2.63 9.06 -13.93
CA GLN A 11 -4.03 9.39 -13.65
C GLN A 11 -4.82 8.15 -13.22
N GLU A 12 -4.50 6.99 -13.82
CA GLU A 12 -5.12 5.70 -13.50
C GLU A 12 -4.07 4.57 -13.55
N PRO A 13 -3.30 4.33 -12.46
CA PRO A 13 -2.37 3.21 -12.41
C PRO A 13 -3.12 1.87 -12.49
N SER A 14 -2.53 0.84 -13.09
CA SER A 14 -3.16 -0.49 -13.13
C SER A 14 -3.03 -1.22 -11.78
N PHE A 15 -3.82 -2.28 -11.55
CA PHE A 15 -3.66 -3.10 -10.35
C PHE A 15 -2.29 -3.78 -10.32
N GLU A 16 -1.81 -4.25 -11.46
CA GLU A 16 -0.49 -4.87 -11.61
C GLU A 16 0.63 -3.90 -11.22
N GLU A 17 0.51 -2.62 -11.61
CA GLU A 17 1.48 -1.59 -11.24
C GLU A 17 1.48 -1.30 -9.74
N LEU A 18 0.29 -1.18 -9.14
CA LEU A 18 0.14 -0.95 -7.69
C LEU A 18 0.65 -2.15 -6.88
N ILE A 19 0.38 -3.38 -7.33
CA ILE A 19 0.89 -4.60 -6.71
C ILE A 19 2.42 -4.70 -6.88
N ALA A 20 2.96 -4.35 -8.05
CA ALA A 20 4.40 -4.30 -8.26
C ALA A 20 5.08 -3.29 -7.31
N CYS A 21 4.41 -2.18 -6.97
CA CYS A 21 4.89 -1.26 -5.94
C CYS A 21 4.97 -1.93 -4.56
N LEU A 22 3.97 -2.72 -4.16
CA LEU A 22 4.01 -3.49 -2.92
C LEU A 22 5.10 -4.58 -2.92
N GLU A 23 5.33 -5.24 -4.06
CA GLU A 23 6.44 -6.19 -4.20
C GLU A 23 7.80 -5.47 -4.07
N LYS A 24 7.90 -4.23 -4.54
CA LYS A 24 9.10 -3.42 -4.34
C LYS A 24 9.32 -3.08 -2.87
N ILE A 25 8.26 -2.74 -2.13
CA ILE A 25 8.29 -2.55 -0.67
C ILE A 25 8.81 -3.83 0.02
N LYS A 26 8.27 -5.00 -0.34
CA LYS A 26 8.73 -6.30 0.18
C LYS A 26 10.21 -6.56 -0.11
N SER A 27 10.69 -6.18 -1.29
CA SER A 27 12.12 -6.31 -1.65
C SER A 27 13.06 -5.49 -0.76
N ASN A 28 12.54 -4.50 -0.03
CA ASN A 28 13.30 -3.70 0.94
C ASN A 28 13.32 -4.33 2.35
N GLY A 29 12.74 -5.53 2.53
CA GLY A 29 12.68 -6.22 3.83
C GLY A 29 11.43 -5.88 4.66
N GLU A 30 10.48 -5.14 4.07
CA GLU A 30 9.23 -4.75 4.71
C GLU A 30 8.12 -5.76 4.39
N VAL A 31 7.03 -5.73 5.14
CA VAL A 31 5.91 -6.64 4.93
C VAL A 31 4.73 -5.86 4.37
N ALA A 32 4.25 -6.22 3.18
CA ALA A 32 3.04 -5.69 2.58
C ALA A 32 1.97 -6.78 2.50
N VAL A 33 0.74 -6.47 2.91
CA VAL A 33 -0.39 -7.41 2.93
C VAL A 33 -1.62 -6.77 2.30
N ILE A 34 -2.32 -7.56 1.48
CA ILE A 34 -3.65 -7.28 0.97
C ILE A 34 -4.59 -8.33 1.58
N LYS A 35 -5.60 -7.88 2.33
CA LYS A 35 -6.62 -8.73 2.92
C LYS A 35 -7.97 -8.41 2.28
N PHE A 36 -8.63 -9.47 1.81
CA PHE A 36 -10.00 -9.47 1.32
C PHE A 36 -10.91 -9.95 2.44
N ASP A 37 -11.76 -9.07 2.97
CA ASP A 37 -12.68 -9.37 4.07
C ASP A 37 -14.11 -9.53 3.54
N GLY A 38 -14.45 -10.74 3.12
CA GLY A 38 -15.77 -11.08 2.59
C GLY A 38 -16.90 -11.12 3.62
N GLN A 39 -16.59 -10.93 4.92
CA GLN A 39 -17.60 -10.86 5.98
C GLN A 39 -18.07 -9.43 6.24
N ARG A 40 -17.24 -8.44 5.94
CA ARG A 40 -17.59 -7.03 6.11
C ARG A 40 -18.35 -6.51 4.90
N LYS A 41 -19.47 -5.82 5.17
CA LYS A 41 -20.23 -5.09 4.14
C LYS A 41 -19.59 -3.75 3.79
N ASP A 42 -18.86 -3.15 4.74
CA ASP A 42 -18.13 -1.89 4.60
C ASP A 42 -16.64 -2.09 4.93
N SER A 43 -15.76 -1.37 4.24
CA SER A 43 -14.31 -1.53 4.28
C SER A 43 -13.86 -2.98 4.09
N SER A 44 -14.33 -3.59 3.00
CA SER A 44 -14.06 -5.00 2.64
C SER A 44 -12.61 -5.28 2.24
N TYR A 45 -11.80 -4.26 1.99
CA TYR A 45 -10.38 -4.40 1.69
C TYR A 45 -9.54 -3.72 2.76
N THR A 46 -8.62 -4.48 3.35
CA THR A 46 -7.56 -3.94 4.21
C THR A 46 -6.23 -4.12 3.50
N VAL A 47 -5.50 -3.03 3.28
CA VAL A 47 -4.10 -3.08 2.82
C VAL A 47 -3.23 -2.48 3.92
N PHE A 48 -2.09 -3.10 4.22
CA PHE A 48 -1.15 -2.54 5.17
C PHE A 48 0.31 -2.87 4.84
N VAL A 49 1.20 -2.02 5.32
CA VAL A 49 2.65 -2.20 5.32
C VAL A 49 3.15 -2.11 6.76
N SER A 50 3.91 -3.12 7.19
CA SER A 50 4.56 -3.14 8.50
C SER A 50 6.07 -3.21 8.37
N PHE A 51 6.74 -2.55 9.31
CA PHE A 51 8.19 -2.38 9.32
C PHE A 51 8.82 -3.31 10.37
N PRO A 52 9.90 -4.03 10.03
CA PRO A 52 10.50 -5.02 10.93
C PRO A 52 11.24 -4.40 12.12
N ASP A 53 11.57 -3.12 12.05
CA ASP A 53 12.37 -2.40 13.04
C ASP A 53 11.58 -1.90 14.26
N ASN A 54 10.24 -2.01 14.25
CA ASN A 54 9.32 -1.46 15.26
C ASN A 54 9.53 0.04 15.57
N LYS A 55 10.25 0.78 14.72
CA LYS A 55 10.49 2.22 14.89
C LYS A 55 9.45 3.06 14.15
N ARG A 56 8.84 2.47 13.13
CA ARG A 56 7.83 3.09 12.28
C ARG A 56 6.46 2.46 12.56
N GLU A 57 5.43 3.29 12.61
CA GLU A 57 4.05 2.80 12.75
C GLU A 57 3.61 2.05 11.49
N MET A 58 2.72 1.06 11.66
CA MET A 58 2.14 0.35 10.53
C MET A 58 1.31 1.31 9.66
N ILE A 59 1.56 1.31 8.37
CA ILE A 59 0.73 2.02 7.40
C ILE A 59 -0.44 1.12 7.03
N ARG A 60 -1.67 1.63 7.14
CA ARG A 60 -2.89 0.85 6.90
C ARG A 60 -3.96 1.70 6.23
N ALA A 61 -4.71 1.09 5.31
CA ALA A 61 -5.94 1.61 4.75
C ALA A 61 -7.02 0.52 4.72
N ASP A 62 -8.23 0.88 5.16
CA ASP A 62 -9.42 0.04 5.15
C ASP A 62 -10.46 0.72 4.23
N GLU A 63 -10.74 0.15 3.06
CA GLU A 63 -11.58 0.78 2.02
C GLU A 63 -12.56 -0.22 1.39
N ASN A 64 -13.61 0.29 0.76
CA ASN A 64 -14.54 -0.50 -0.06
C ASN A 64 -14.04 -0.73 -1.50
N ASP A 65 -12.96 -0.06 -1.88
CA ASP A 65 -12.32 -0.19 -3.18
C ASP A 65 -10.85 -0.57 -2.98
N LEU A 66 -10.46 -1.70 -3.56
CA LEU A 66 -9.09 -2.22 -3.42
C LEU A 66 -8.06 -1.25 -4.00
N LYS A 67 -8.37 -0.60 -5.13
CA LYS A 67 -7.45 0.32 -5.80
C LYS A 67 -7.18 1.53 -4.93
N LYS A 68 -8.23 2.07 -4.30
CA LYS A 68 -8.15 3.15 -3.31
C LYS A 68 -7.33 2.74 -2.09
N ALA A 69 -7.55 1.54 -1.55
CA ALA A 69 -6.74 1.03 -0.42
C ALA A 69 -5.25 0.97 -0.77
N LEU A 70 -4.92 0.44 -1.96
CA LEU A 70 -3.54 0.35 -2.47
C LEU A 70 -2.91 1.73 -2.61
N VAL A 71 -3.59 2.67 -3.28
CA VAL A 71 -3.10 4.04 -3.48
C VAL A 71 -2.86 4.74 -2.15
N ASN A 72 -3.81 4.65 -1.21
CA ASN A 72 -3.68 5.30 0.10
C ASN A 72 -2.47 4.77 0.90
N VAL A 73 -2.23 3.46 0.89
CA VAL A 73 -1.06 2.87 1.56
C VAL A 73 0.24 3.30 0.89
N LEU A 74 0.30 3.30 -0.44
CA LEU A 74 1.50 3.69 -1.18
C LEU A 74 1.82 5.19 -1.02
N LEU A 75 0.80 6.06 -0.99
CA LEU A 75 0.98 7.50 -0.73
C LEU A 75 1.60 7.73 0.66
N ARG A 76 0.99 7.15 1.71
CA ARG A 76 1.52 7.24 3.07
C ARG A 76 2.94 6.67 3.19
N TYR A 77 3.22 5.59 2.46
CA TYR A 77 4.57 5.00 2.43
C TYR A 77 5.61 5.96 1.86
N VAL A 78 5.28 6.68 0.79
CA VAL A 78 6.17 7.69 0.21
C VAL A 78 6.37 8.88 1.16
N GLU A 79 5.32 9.28 1.89
CA GLU A 79 5.39 10.36 2.88
C GLU A 79 6.34 10.02 4.04
N GLU A 80 6.17 8.86 4.67
CA GLU A 80 7.01 8.39 5.78
C GLU A 80 8.49 8.26 5.41
N TYR A 81 8.79 7.94 4.14
CA TYR A 81 10.16 7.82 3.65
C TYR A 81 10.83 9.16 3.27
N ARG A 82 10.08 10.26 3.25
CA ARG A 82 10.61 11.61 2.97
C ARG A 82 10.92 12.40 4.24
N THR A 83 10.42 11.96 5.39
CA THR A 83 10.70 12.49 6.73
C THR A 83 11.89 11.80 7.38
#